data_AF-A0A9E5GTY2-F1
#
_entry.id   AF-A0A9E5GTY2-F1
#
_cell.length_a   1.000
_cell.length_b   1.000
_cell.length_c   1.000
_cell.angle_alpha   90.00
_cell.angle_beta   90.00
_cell.angle_gamma   90.00
#
_symmetry.space_group_name_H-M   'P 1'
#
loop_
_entity.id
_entity.type
_entity.pdbx_description
1 polymer ?
#
loop_
_entity_poly.entity_id
_entity_poly.type
_entity_poly.pdbx_seq_one_letter_code
_entity_poly.pdbx_strand_id
1 'polypeptide(L)'
;MHKTDISVRELVDKVRHGELALPEMQRRYVWPATRVRDLLDSLYRGYPSGTILVWETDEDIETRELAVRANQAPTTSRKLLLLDGQQRITSLSAILGGEPVHVRNRRRPIDILFNLEHPEGPPIEIMEVDDNDFTADVEDVEDEETAERDIQEEMCKRTFVVASRSLQNDPLWVPVSDIFIKDFSEILEKVGITSLQDPRYKKYSQRLQQVKNIENYPYVMQRLTHDMTYEEVTEIFIRVNSLGIKLRGSDLALAQITSRWKGFINLIENFAGKFNDNEDYILETGLPVRMLVVFATHQSRFRTVGKISKEKLEESWKVAIDGLDYAINFLRENAGIDNLSYLSSPFLLIPIAVYWIQKKNEVLTPEEENKLLRWFYLAHMRGHYSMGSSESILEADLGVLFRGKTLDDLIQQLLLHVK
;
A
#
# COMPACT_ATOMS: atom_id res chain seq x y z
N MET A 1 11.71 25.60 8.11
CA MET A 1 11.81 24.13 8.25
C MET A 1 13.03 23.78 9.08
N HIS A 2 12.81 23.19 10.25
CA HIS A 2 13.90 22.76 11.14
C HIS A 2 14.36 21.35 10.74
N LYS A 3 15.67 21.11 10.74
CA LYS A 3 16.24 19.78 10.46
C LYS A 3 16.90 19.27 11.73
N THR A 4 16.60 18.02 12.08
CA THR A 4 17.20 17.36 13.22
C THR A 4 17.54 15.93 12.83
N ASP A 5 18.70 15.44 13.24
CA ASP A 5 19.03 14.03 13.12
C ASP A 5 18.28 13.26 14.21
N ILE A 6 17.75 12.10 13.84
CA ILE A 6 17.03 11.20 14.75
C ILE A 6 17.37 9.76 14.39
N SER A 7 17.64 8.93 15.39
CA SER A 7 17.93 7.51 15.16
C SER A 7 16.66 6.71 14.84
N VAL A 8 16.82 5.56 14.19
CA VAL A 8 15.72 4.59 13.99
C VAL A 8 15.07 4.22 15.31
N ARG A 9 15.87 3.98 16.36
CA ARG A 9 15.37 3.64 17.70
C ARG A 9 14.47 4.73 18.26
N GLU A 10 14.92 5.98 18.23
CA GLU A 10 14.11 7.11 18.71
C GLU A 10 12.82 7.27 17.91
N LEU A 11 12.84 7.08 16.58
CA LEU A 11 11.63 7.10 15.75
C LEU A 11 10.65 5.99 16.13
N VAL A 12 11.14 4.77 16.34
CA VAL A 12 10.31 3.63 16.76
C VAL A 12 9.73 3.86 18.15
N ASP A 13 10.52 4.38 19.08
CA ASP A 13 10.04 4.73 20.42
C ASP A 13 8.94 5.79 20.34
N LYS A 14 9.07 6.81 19.48
CA LYS A 14 8.00 7.80 19.26
C LYS A 14 6.70 7.20 18.73
N VAL A 15 6.78 6.18 17.87
CA VAL A 15 5.60 5.42 17.43
C VAL A 15 4.99 4.63 18.59
N ARG A 16 5.80 3.94 19.38
CA ARG A 16 5.33 3.10 20.50
C ARG A 16 4.64 3.90 21.61
N HIS A 17 5.12 5.13 21.85
CA HIS A 17 4.51 6.06 22.79
C HIS A 17 3.34 6.85 22.18
N GLY A 18 2.97 6.62 20.91
CA GLY A 18 1.88 7.36 20.26
C GLY A 18 2.16 8.86 20.06
N GLU A 19 3.43 9.29 20.11
CA GLU A 19 3.83 10.67 19.82
C GLU A 19 3.78 10.99 18.32
N LEU A 20 4.00 9.96 17.48
CA LEU A 20 3.84 10.03 16.03
C LEU A 20 2.48 9.49 15.61
N ALA A 21 1.69 10.32 14.93
CA ALA A 21 0.39 9.96 14.39
C ALA A 21 0.34 10.17 12.86
N LEU A 22 -0.62 9.52 12.20
CA LEU A 22 -0.83 9.68 10.76
C LEU A 22 -2.00 10.63 10.51
N PRO A 23 -1.85 11.67 9.68
CA PRO A 23 -3.00 12.48 9.26
C PRO A 23 -3.91 11.66 8.32
N GLU A 24 -5.20 12.01 8.27
CA GLU A 24 -6.20 11.31 7.43
C GLU A 24 -5.86 11.25 5.94
N MET A 25 -5.00 12.15 5.43
CA MET A 25 -4.52 12.16 4.05
C MET A 25 -3.58 10.98 3.71
N GLN A 26 -2.98 10.33 4.72
CA GLN A 26 -2.12 9.16 4.53
C GLN A 26 -2.95 7.91 4.22
N ARG A 27 -2.41 7.06 3.35
CA ARG A 27 -3.00 5.75 3.07
C ARG A 27 -2.66 4.73 4.16
N ARG A 28 -3.38 3.60 4.17
CA ARG A 28 -3.05 2.44 5.04
C ARG A 28 -1.68 1.84 4.67
N TYR A 29 -1.14 0.98 5.53
CA TYR A 29 0.13 0.29 5.26
C TYR A 29 -0.02 -0.67 4.07
N VAL A 30 0.89 -0.60 3.09
CA VAL A 30 0.81 -1.37 1.83
C VAL A 30 2.15 -1.96 1.38
N TRP A 31 3.21 -1.83 2.16
CA TRP A 31 4.50 -2.39 1.77
C TRP A 31 4.50 -3.92 1.81
N PRO A 32 4.90 -4.61 0.72
CA PRO A 32 5.17 -6.04 0.76
C PRO A 32 6.47 -6.32 1.54
N ALA A 33 6.63 -7.55 2.03
CA ALA A 33 7.81 -7.96 2.79
C ALA A 33 9.13 -7.78 2.00
N THR A 34 9.10 -7.91 0.67
CA THR A 34 10.27 -7.65 -0.20
C THR A 34 10.80 -6.22 -0.08
N ARG A 35 9.91 -5.23 0.00
CA ARG A 35 10.29 -3.82 0.20
C ARG A 35 10.88 -3.58 1.59
N VAL A 36 10.42 -4.34 2.59
CA VAL A 36 10.99 -4.27 3.94
C VAL A 36 12.39 -4.88 3.98
N ARG A 37 12.60 -6.01 3.29
CA ARG A 37 13.92 -6.62 3.07
C ARG A 37 14.90 -5.62 2.45
N ASP A 38 14.50 -4.93 1.39
CA ASP A 38 15.36 -3.97 0.68
C ASP A 38 15.70 -2.74 1.54
N LEU A 39 14.75 -2.29 2.37
CA LEU A 39 15.00 -1.26 3.37
C LEU A 39 16.06 -1.72 4.37
N LEU A 40 15.95 -2.93 4.92
CA LEU A 40 16.93 -3.47 5.87
C LEU A 40 18.31 -3.61 5.24
N ASP A 41 18.42 -4.10 4.00
CA ASP A 41 19.70 -4.19 3.30
C ASP A 41 20.34 -2.81 3.12
N SER A 42 19.54 -1.80 2.75
CA SER A 42 20.02 -0.41 2.64
C SER A 42 20.54 0.12 3.98
N LEU A 43 19.81 -0.12 5.08
CA LEU A 43 20.21 0.34 6.42
C LEU A 43 21.45 -0.40 6.94
N TYR A 44 21.52 -1.72 6.72
CA TYR A 44 22.65 -2.56 7.08
C TYR A 44 23.96 -2.13 6.41
N ARG A 45 23.86 -1.67 5.15
CA ARG A 45 24.98 -1.19 4.34
C ARG A 45 25.28 0.31 4.53
N GLY A 46 24.45 1.03 5.28
CA GLY A 46 24.60 2.48 5.48
C GLY A 46 24.24 3.31 4.24
N TYR A 47 23.45 2.77 3.30
CA TYR A 47 22.99 3.49 2.12
C TYR A 47 21.93 4.54 2.49
N PRO A 48 21.80 5.63 1.70
CA PRO A 48 20.76 6.62 1.92
C PRO A 48 19.36 5.99 1.79
N SER A 49 18.53 6.11 2.83
CA SER A 49 17.19 5.53 2.86
C SER A 49 16.08 6.59 2.93
N GLY A 50 16.39 7.81 2.48
CA GLY A 50 15.48 8.96 2.40
C GLY A 50 15.44 9.81 3.68
N THR A 51 14.52 10.76 3.73
CA THR A 51 14.29 11.64 4.89
C THR A 51 12.96 11.32 5.55
N ILE A 52 12.73 11.83 6.76
CA ILE A 52 11.42 11.77 7.44
C ILE A 52 10.84 13.19 7.45
N LEU A 53 9.58 13.35 7.04
CA LEU A 53 8.89 14.64 7.09
C LEU A 53 7.78 14.57 8.13
N VAL A 54 7.80 15.48 9.10
CA VAL A 54 6.76 15.59 10.13
C VAL A 54 6.24 17.02 10.24
N TRP A 55 5.04 17.14 10.77
CA TRP A 55 4.43 18.41 11.12
C TRP A 55 4.00 18.41 12.57
N GLU A 56 4.52 19.37 13.32
CA GLU A 56 4.07 19.66 14.69
C GLU A 56 2.92 20.64 14.59
N THR A 57 1.77 20.33 15.17
CA THR A 57 0.59 21.21 15.13
C THR A 57 -0.15 21.19 16.46
N ASP A 58 -0.75 22.34 16.78
CA ASP A 58 -1.68 22.49 17.90
C ASP A 58 -3.15 22.32 17.44
N GLU A 59 -3.39 22.14 16.13
CA GLU A 59 -4.73 21.86 15.59
C GLU A 59 -5.22 20.46 15.99
N ASP A 60 -6.53 20.34 16.26
CA ASP A 60 -7.18 19.04 16.36
C ASP A 60 -7.46 18.51 14.96
N ILE A 61 -6.64 17.56 14.54
CA ILE A 61 -6.66 16.96 13.20
C ILE A 61 -7.11 15.52 13.31
N GLU A 62 -8.02 15.13 12.42
CA GLU A 62 -8.42 13.73 12.26
C GLU A 62 -7.18 12.88 11.93
N THR A 63 -6.91 11.93 12.81
CA THR A 63 -5.74 11.05 12.72
C THR A 63 -6.17 9.61 12.47
N ARG A 64 -5.27 8.86 11.84
CA ARG A 64 -5.36 7.40 11.73
C ARG A 64 -4.33 6.75 12.62
N GLU A 65 -4.67 5.54 13.08
CA GLU A 65 -3.71 4.68 13.78
C GLU A 65 -2.65 4.15 12.81
N LEU A 66 -1.42 4.03 13.30
CA LEU A 66 -0.36 3.28 12.62
C LEU A 66 -0.71 1.79 12.61
N ALA A 67 -0.17 1.03 11.64
CA ALA A 67 -0.42 -0.42 11.57
C ALA A 67 0.24 -1.24 12.70
N VAL A 68 1.02 -0.57 13.55
CA VAL A 68 1.63 -1.10 14.77
C VAL A 68 0.95 -0.41 15.95
N ARG A 69 0.62 -1.18 16.99
CA ARG A 69 -0.11 -0.64 18.16
C ARG A 69 0.80 0.21 19.02
N ALA A 70 0.28 1.34 19.50
CA ALA A 70 0.90 2.04 20.60
C ALA A 70 0.68 1.21 21.88
N ASN A 71 1.75 0.92 22.60
CA ASN A 71 1.70 0.12 23.82
C ASN A 71 1.78 0.97 25.09
N GLN A 72 1.97 2.28 24.95
CA GLN A 72 2.09 3.22 26.06
C GLN A 72 1.32 4.51 25.76
N ALA A 73 0.88 5.18 26.84
CA ALA A 73 0.24 6.48 26.74
C ALA A 73 1.26 7.55 26.30
N PRO A 74 0.83 8.56 25.52
CA PRO A 74 1.70 9.63 25.08
C PRO A 74 2.29 10.40 26.27
N THR A 75 3.61 10.56 26.23
CA THR A 75 4.42 11.28 27.23
C THR A 75 4.30 12.80 27.07
N THR A 76 3.85 13.27 25.90
CA THR A 76 3.69 14.68 25.57
C THR A 76 2.30 14.93 25.00
N SER A 77 1.76 16.14 25.22
CA SER A 77 0.47 16.55 24.67
C SER A 77 0.52 16.93 23.18
N ARG A 78 1.71 17.18 22.62
CA ARG A 78 1.89 17.60 21.23
C ARG A 78 2.09 16.40 20.32
N LYS A 79 1.17 16.22 19.37
CA LYS A 79 1.24 15.17 18.36
C LYS A 79 2.13 15.62 17.20
N LEU A 80 3.01 14.74 16.76
CA LEU A 80 3.78 14.90 15.52
C LEU A 80 3.08 14.11 14.41
N LEU A 81 2.65 14.81 13.37
CA LEU A 81 1.98 14.19 12.22
C LEU A 81 3.03 13.77 11.18
N LEU A 82 3.04 12.48 10.84
CA LEU A 82 3.98 11.90 9.89
C LEU A 82 3.49 12.09 8.45
N LEU A 83 4.23 12.88 7.67
CA LEU A 83 3.90 13.25 6.29
C LEU A 83 4.68 12.42 5.25
N ASP A 84 5.90 12.02 5.57
CA ASP A 84 6.67 11.09 4.72
C ASP A 84 7.49 10.13 5.57
N GLY A 85 7.66 8.90 5.08
CA GLY A 85 8.36 7.82 5.77
C GLY A 85 7.47 6.89 6.57
N GLN A 86 6.13 7.03 6.48
CA GLN A 86 5.16 6.15 7.14
C GLN A 86 5.49 4.66 6.97
N GLN A 87 5.66 4.20 5.73
CA GLN A 87 5.83 2.78 5.44
C GLN A 87 7.17 2.25 5.99
N ARG A 88 8.23 3.07 5.94
CA ARG A 88 9.54 2.76 6.52
C ARG A 88 9.45 2.61 8.04
N ILE A 89 8.95 3.63 8.72
CA ILE A 89 8.87 3.66 10.19
C ILE A 89 7.94 2.55 10.71
N THR A 90 6.81 2.31 10.06
CA THR A 90 5.88 1.24 10.43
C THR A 90 6.55 -0.13 10.33
N SER A 91 7.30 -0.39 9.24
CA SER A 91 8.01 -1.65 9.05
C SER A 91 9.13 -1.86 10.07
N LEU A 92 9.90 -0.81 10.35
CA LEU A 92 10.97 -0.85 11.36
C LEU A 92 10.40 -1.08 12.76
N SER A 93 9.30 -0.42 13.11
CA SER A 93 8.63 -0.61 14.41
C SER A 93 8.15 -2.06 14.60
N ALA A 94 7.58 -2.66 13.54
CA ALA A 94 7.16 -4.06 13.54
C ALA A 94 8.35 -5.02 13.74
N ILE A 95 9.44 -4.83 12.99
CA ILE A 95 10.62 -5.72 13.06
C ILE A 95 11.38 -5.58 14.39
N LEU A 96 11.66 -4.35 14.83
CA LEU A 96 12.37 -4.10 16.09
C LEU A 96 11.50 -4.44 17.31
N GLY A 97 10.17 -4.52 17.16
CA GLY A 97 9.25 -4.97 18.20
C GLY A 97 8.95 -6.46 18.17
N GLY A 98 9.22 -7.15 17.07
CA GLY A 98 8.72 -8.50 16.82
C GLY A 98 7.18 -8.55 16.79
N GLU A 99 6.53 -7.45 16.48
CA GLU A 99 5.08 -7.35 16.41
C GLU A 99 4.60 -7.43 14.96
N PRO A 100 3.52 -8.17 14.69
CA PRO A 100 2.95 -8.21 13.35
C PRO A 100 2.30 -6.87 12.98
N VAL A 101 2.37 -6.50 11.71
CA VAL A 101 1.59 -5.37 11.18
C VAL A 101 0.14 -5.78 10.99
N HIS A 102 -0.78 -4.86 11.28
CA HIS A 102 -2.20 -5.06 11.01
C HIS A 102 -2.51 -4.55 9.60
N VAL A 103 -2.83 -5.49 8.71
CA VAL A 103 -3.18 -5.20 7.31
C VAL A 103 -4.45 -5.98 6.99
N ARG A 104 -5.49 -5.29 6.52
CA ARG A 104 -6.76 -5.91 6.17
C ARG A 104 -7.48 -6.66 7.30
N ASN A 105 -7.54 -6.06 8.50
CA ASN A 105 -7.99 -6.71 9.74
C ASN A 105 -7.29 -8.03 10.08
N ARG A 106 -6.17 -8.34 9.41
CA ARG A 106 -5.35 -9.54 9.63
C ARG A 106 -3.98 -9.13 10.15
N ARG A 107 -3.47 -9.90 11.10
CA ARG A 107 -2.07 -9.78 11.54
C ARG A 107 -1.19 -10.45 10.51
N ARG A 108 -0.34 -9.67 9.86
CA ARG A 108 0.69 -10.18 8.96
C ARG A 108 2.04 -10.05 9.63
N PRO A 109 2.72 -11.15 9.99
CA PRO A 109 4.10 -11.06 10.44
C PRO A 109 4.97 -10.60 9.27
N ILE A 110 5.96 -9.76 9.56
CA ILE A 110 6.99 -9.38 8.60
C ILE A 110 8.21 -10.22 8.95
N ASP A 111 8.24 -11.44 8.41
CA ASP A 111 9.32 -12.39 8.68
C ASP A 111 10.43 -12.21 7.65
N ILE A 112 11.45 -11.45 8.03
CA ILE A 112 12.70 -11.31 7.27
C ILE A 112 13.77 -12.14 7.96
N LEU A 113 14.51 -12.93 7.18
CA LEU A 113 15.65 -13.71 7.65
C LEU A 113 16.95 -13.03 7.23
N PHE A 114 17.95 -13.08 8.10
CA PHE A 114 19.32 -12.60 7.88
C PHE A 114 20.27 -13.79 7.70
N ASN A 115 21.11 -13.71 6.68
CA ASN A 115 22.08 -14.75 6.36
C ASN A 115 23.40 -14.53 7.10
N LEU A 116 23.72 -15.38 8.07
CA LEU A 116 24.99 -15.32 8.81
C LEU A 116 26.23 -15.54 7.93
N GLU A 117 26.07 -16.16 6.76
CA GLU A 117 27.11 -16.50 5.79
C GLU A 117 27.02 -15.69 4.49
N HIS A 118 26.27 -14.58 4.47
CA HIS A 118 26.17 -13.72 3.27
C HIS A 118 27.57 -13.35 2.71
N PRO A 119 27.72 -13.22 1.38
CA PRO A 119 28.97 -12.82 0.76
C PRO A 119 29.34 -11.38 1.15
N GLU A 120 30.64 -11.09 1.21
CA GLU A 120 31.15 -9.73 1.38
C GLU A 120 31.07 -8.95 0.06
N GLY A 121 30.84 -7.63 0.14
CA GLY A 121 30.74 -6.76 -1.03
C GLY A 121 29.31 -6.28 -1.35
N PRO A 122 29.12 -5.51 -2.43
CA PRO A 122 27.80 -5.04 -2.85
C PRO A 122 26.89 -6.23 -3.25
N PRO A 123 25.56 -6.05 -3.23
CA PRO A 123 24.66 -7.08 -3.73
C PRO A 123 25.05 -7.46 -5.16
N ILE A 124 25.09 -8.77 -5.47
CA ILE A 124 25.36 -9.26 -6.82
C ILE A 124 24.09 -9.16 -7.71
N GLU A 125 22.94 -8.82 -7.11
CA GLU A 125 21.66 -8.73 -7.81
C GLU A 125 21.56 -7.55 -8.77
N ILE A 126 20.97 -7.85 -9.94
CA ILE A 126 20.26 -6.87 -10.77
C ILE A 126 18.98 -6.53 -10.01
N MET A 127 18.80 -5.27 -9.58
CA MET A 127 17.48 -4.80 -9.16
C MET A 127 16.49 -5.12 -10.29
N GLU A 128 15.51 -6.00 -10.05
CA GLU A 128 14.35 -6.08 -10.93
C GLU A 128 13.71 -4.69 -10.93
N VAL A 129 13.97 -3.94 -12.00
CA VAL A 129 13.25 -2.70 -12.26
C VAL A 129 11.84 -3.14 -12.57
N ASP A 130 10.91 -2.90 -11.64
CA ASP A 130 9.47 -3.11 -11.83
C ASP A 130 8.94 -2.05 -12.81
N ASP A 131 9.42 -2.11 -14.05
CA ASP A 131 8.81 -1.48 -15.20
C ASP A 131 7.64 -2.39 -15.56
N ASN A 132 6.44 -2.06 -15.08
CA ASN A 132 5.23 -2.66 -15.65
C ASN A 132 5.10 -2.21 -17.10
N ASP A 133 5.68 -2.97 -18.03
CA ASP A 133 5.26 -3.05 -19.44
C ASP A 133 5.76 -4.36 -20.10
N PHE A 134 4.79 -5.18 -20.52
CA PHE A 134 4.85 -6.24 -21.54
C PHE A 134 5.73 -7.50 -21.37
N THR A 135 5.01 -8.63 -21.24
CA THR A 135 5.24 -9.97 -21.82
C THR A 135 6.69 -10.38 -22.09
N ALA A 136 7.24 -11.21 -21.21
CA ALA A 136 8.27 -12.17 -21.60
C ALA A 136 7.60 -13.53 -21.77
N ASP A 137 7.67 -14.05 -23.00
CA ASP A 137 7.29 -15.40 -23.36
C ASP A 137 8.01 -16.41 -22.46
N VAL A 138 7.24 -17.31 -21.83
CA VAL A 138 7.77 -18.46 -21.10
C VAL A 138 8.00 -19.58 -22.12
N GLU A 139 9.16 -19.58 -22.76
CA GLU A 139 9.75 -20.79 -23.32
C GLU A 139 11.08 -21.03 -22.61
N ASP A 140 11.03 -21.79 -21.51
CA ASP A 140 11.96 -22.89 -21.25
C ASP A 140 11.45 -23.66 -20.02
N VAL A 141 10.97 -24.89 -20.26
CA VAL A 141 10.65 -25.85 -19.20
C VAL A 141 11.98 -26.48 -18.80
N GLU A 142 12.71 -25.83 -17.91
CA GLU A 142 13.78 -26.50 -17.16
C GLU A 142 13.17 -27.31 -16.01
N ASP A 143 13.71 -28.52 -15.80
CA ASP A 143 13.23 -29.48 -14.80
C ASP A 143 13.08 -28.82 -13.40
N GLU A 144 11.95 -29.05 -12.73
CA GLU A 144 11.57 -28.42 -11.44
C GLU A 144 12.68 -28.54 -10.36
N GLU A 145 13.46 -29.62 -10.35
CA GLU A 145 14.57 -29.81 -9.40
C GLU A 145 15.79 -28.91 -9.67
N THR A 146 16.00 -28.47 -10.92
CA THR A 146 17.11 -27.59 -11.31
C THR A 146 16.78 -26.14 -10.99
N ALA A 147 15.55 -25.71 -11.29
CA ALA A 147 15.05 -24.39 -10.94
C ALA A 147 15.02 -24.15 -9.41
N GLU A 148 14.62 -25.15 -8.62
CA GLU A 148 14.65 -25.05 -7.16
C GLU A 148 16.06 -24.91 -6.59
N ARG A 149 17.04 -25.63 -7.16
CA ARG A 149 18.46 -25.53 -6.78
C ARG A 149 19.04 -24.16 -7.11
N ASP A 150 18.75 -23.63 -8.29
CA ASP A 150 19.25 -22.32 -8.73
C ASP A 150 18.66 -21.17 -7.90
N ILE A 151 17.37 -21.25 -7.55
CA ILE A 151 16.73 -20.28 -6.65
C ILE A 151 17.38 -20.33 -5.26
N GLN A 152 17.67 -21.53 -4.73
CA GLN A 152 18.26 -21.66 -3.41
C GLN A 152 19.72 -21.17 -3.37
N GLU A 153 20.51 -21.42 -4.42
CA GLU A 153 21.87 -20.88 -4.57
C GLU A 153 21.88 -19.35 -4.70
N GLU A 154 20.92 -18.77 -5.42
CA GLU A 154 20.73 -17.32 -5.50
C GLU A 154 20.32 -16.72 -4.14
N MET A 155 19.44 -17.38 -3.38
CA MET A 155 19.04 -16.92 -2.05
C MET A 155 20.22 -16.88 -1.06
N CYS A 156 21.12 -17.87 -1.10
CA CYS A 156 22.33 -17.90 -0.27
C CYS A 156 23.31 -16.74 -0.55
N LYS A 157 23.21 -16.07 -1.70
CA LYS A 157 23.98 -14.85 -2.01
C LYS A 157 23.38 -13.59 -1.39
N ARG A 158 22.15 -13.65 -0.87
CA ARG A 158 21.43 -12.49 -0.32
C ARG A 158 21.76 -12.28 1.17
N THR A 159 21.83 -11.01 1.57
CA THR A 159 21.96 -10.61 2.98
C THR A 159 20.69 -10.88 3.77
N PHE A 160 19.55 -10.49 3.18
CA PHE A 160 18.22 -10.58 3.75
C PHE A 160 17.29 -11.26 2.76
N VAL A 161 16.33 -12.05 3.26
CA VAL A 161 15.29 -12.68 2.44
C VAL A 161 13.95 -12.67 3.16
N VAL A 162 12.86 -12.70 2.41
CA VAL A 162 11.53 -12.96 2.97
C VAL A 162 11.49 -14.43 3.39
N ALA A 163 11.03 -14.70 4.60
CA ALA A 163 11.04 -16.05 5.15
C ALA A 163 10.20 -17.01 4.31
N SER A 164 10.77 -18.18 4.04
CA SER A 164 10.11 -19.35 3.46
C SER A 164 10.23 -20.53 4.41
N ARG A 165 9.35 -21.53 4.28
CA ARG A 165 9.38 -22.72 5.14
C ARG A 165 10.68 -23.51 5.03
N SER A 166 11.32 -23.52 3.86
CA SER A 166 12.60 -24.21 3.65
C SER A 166 13.73 -23.54 4.44
N LEU A 167 13.82 -22.21 4.37
CA LEU A 167 14.90 -21.44 4.99
C LEU A 167 14.77 -21.31 6.51
N GLN A 168 13.57 -21.34 7.06
CA GLN A 168 13.36 -21.27 8.52
C GLN A 168 13.97 -22.46 9.29
N ASN A 169 14.20 -23.59 8.62
CA ASN A 169 14.81 -24.77 9.24
C ASN A 169 16.34 -24.73 9.22
N ASP A 170 16.94 -23.82 8.43
CA ASP A 170 18.40 -23.68 8.35
C ASP A 170 18.87 -22.68 9.43
N PRO A 171 19.72 -23.12 10.38
CA PRO A 171 20.18 -22.25 11.46
C PRO A 171 21.03 -21.07 10.98
N LEU A 172 21.59 -21.09 9.77
CA LEU A 172 22.33 -19.95 9.21
C LEU A 172 21.42 -18.76 8.88
N TRP A 173 20.11 -18.99 8.79
CA TRP A 173 19.09 -17.98 8.54
C TRP A 173 18.41 -17.57 9.85
N VAL A 174 18.76 -16.39 10.33
CA VAL A 174 18.27 -15.88 11.62
C VAL A 174 17.13 -14.90 11.38
N PRO A 175 15.95 -15.05 12.02
CA PRO A 175 14.91 -14.04 11.98
C PRO A 175 15.43 -12.69 12.47
N VAL A 176 15.23 -11.64 11.69
CA VAL A 176 15.76 -10.30 12.02
C VAL A 176 15.17 -9.79 13.34
N SER A 177 13.89 -10.05 13.59
CA SER A 177 13.23 -9.72 14.87
C SER A 177 13.89 -10.40 16.07
N ASP A 178 14.35 -11.65 15.92
CA ASP A 178 15.08 -12.36 16.98
C ASP A 178 16.39 -11.65 17.33
N ILE A 179 17.10 -11.08 16.34
CA ILE A 179 18.35 -10.31 16.57
C ILE A 179 18.09 -9.07 17.44
N PHE A 180 16.90 -8.49 17.34
CA PHE A 180 16.53 -7.31 18.12
C PHE A 180 16.02 -7.65 19.53
N ILE A 181 15.45 -8.84 19.73
CA ILE A 181 14.73 -9.22 20.97
C ILE A 181 15.54 -10.17 21.85
N LYS A 182 16.27 -11.11 21.25
CA LYS A 182 16.98 -12.18 21.95
C LYS A 182 18.45 -11.85 22.15
N ASP A 183 19.06 -12.52 23.11
CA ASP A 183 20.50 -12.45 23.32
C ASP A 183 21.26 -13.16 22.20
N PHE A 184 22.41 -12.61 21.80
CA PHE A 184 23.23 -13.19 20.72
C PHE A 184 23.73 -14.59 21.05
N SER A 185 23.91 -14.94 22.34
CA SER A 185 24.29 -16.28 22.76
C SER A 185 23.23 -17.31 22.37
N GLU A 186 21.94 -17.01 22.57
CA GLU A 186 20.85 -17.92 22.21
C GLU A 186 20.79 -18.16 20.69
N ILE A 187 21.07 -17.11 19.91
CA ILE A 187 21.12 -17.19 18.44
C ILE A 187 22.30 -18.05 18.00
N LEU A 188 23.50 -17.81 18.56
CA LEU A 188 24.72 -18.52 18.19
C LEU A 188 24.71 -19.99 18.61
N GLU A 189 24.08 -20.33 19.74
CA GLU A 189 23.89 -21.71 20.19
C GLU A 189 23.07 -22.54 19.19
N LYS A 190 22.04 -21.94 18.57
CA LYS A 190 21.25 -22.61 17.52
C LYS A 190 22.07 -22.97 16.27
N VAL A 191 23.13 -22.22 16.00
CA VAL A 191 24.07 -22.47 14.89
C VAL A 191 25.18 -23.46 15.30
N GLY A 192 25.12 -23.98 16.53
CA GLY A 192 26.11 -24.90 17.08
C GLY A 192 27.37 -24.20 17.61
N ILE A 193 27.34 -22.89 17.84
CA ILE A 193 28.47 -22.14 18.41
C ILE A 193 28.26 -21.99 19.92
N THR A 194 28.96 -22.81 20.70
CA THR A 194 28.89 -22.83 22.17
C THR A 194 30.18 -22.35 22.85
N SER A 195 31.23 -22.08 22.06
CA SER A 195 32.54 -21.66 22.56
C SER A 195 33.01 -20.39 21.88
N LEU A 196 33.56 -19.47 22.69
CA LEU A 196 34.21 -18.24 22.22
C LEU A 196 35.43 -18.50 21.32
N GLN A 197 35.96 -19.73 21.33
CA GLN A 197 37.09 -20.14 20.51
C GLN A 197 36.70 -20.66 19.11
N ASP A 198 35.40 -20.78 18.80
CA ASP A 198 34.96 -21.12 17.44
C ASP A 198 35.42 -20.02 16.47
N PRO A 199 36.13 -20.35 15.38
CA PRO A 199 36.56 -19.37 14.38
C PRO A 199 35.43 -18.49 13.83
N ARG A 200 34.20 -19.02 13.78
CA ARG A 200 33.00 -18.32 13.28
C ARG A 200 32.39 -17.39 14.31
N TYR A 201 32.65 -17.57 15.61
CA TYR A 201 32.05 -16.78 16.69
C TYR A 201 32.26 -15.28 16.46
N LYS A 202 33.50 -14.87 16.16
CA LYS A 202 33.83 -13.47 15.93
C LYS A 202 33.10 -12.90 14.71
N LYS A 203 33.07 -13.64 13.60
CA LYS A 203 32.40 -13.25 12.35
C LYS A 203 30.89 -13.05 12.58
N TYR A 204 30.22 -14.04 13.15
CA TYR A 204 28.77 -14.00 13.34
C TYR A 204 28.38 -12.95 14.39
N SER A 205 29.12 -12.84 15.48
CA SER A 205 28.86 -11.79 16.49
C SER A 205 28.97 -10.38 15.90
N GLN A 206 29.96 -10.13 15.03
CA GLN A 206 30.12 -8.85 14.35
C GLN A 206 28.96 -8.58 13.38
N ARG A 207 28.53 -9.58 12.61
CA ARG A 207 27.39 -9.47 11.69
C ARG A 207 26.07 -9.21 12.41
N LEU A 208 25.80 -9.95 13.49
CA LEU A 208 24.64 -9.71 14.36
C LEU A 208 24.67 -8.31 14.96
N GLN A 209 25.85 -7.85 15.42
CA GLN A 209 26.01 -6.48 15.92
C GLN A 209 25.76 -5.44 14.84
N GLN A 210 26.19 -5.68 13.59
CA GLN A 210 25.93 -4.78 12.48
C GLN A 210 24.43 -4.67 12.16
N VAL A 211 23.68 -5.78 12.19
CA VAL A 211 22.22 -5.75 12.10
C VAL A 211 21.62 -4.96 13.26
N LYS A 212 22.07 -5.20 14.49
CA LYS A 212 21.58 -4.47 15.67
C LYS A 212 21.86 -2.96 15.58
N ASN A 213 22.96 -2.56 14.94
CA ASN A 213 23.31 -1.15 14.72
C ASN A 213 22.34 -0.41 13.77
N ILE A 214 21.44 -1.10 13.08
CA ILE A 214 20.34 -0.45 12.32
C ILE A 214 19.50 0.44 13.23
N GLU A 215 19.33 0.10 14.51
CA GLU A 215 18.68 0.95 15.52
C GLU A 215 19.31 2.36 15.63
N ASN A 216 20.60 2.48 15.31
CA ASN A 216 21.36 3.71 15.42
C ASN A 216 21.49 4.46 14.08
N TYR A 217 20.91 3.94 12.99
CA TYR A 217 20.97 4.61 11.69
C TYR A 217 20.33 6.01 11.80
N PRO A 218 21.03 7.09 11.38
CA PRO A 218 20.52 8.45 11.50
C PRO A 218 19.62 8.80 10.32
N TYR A 219 18.37 9.13 10.60
CA TYR A 219 17.47 9.79 9.67
C TYR A 219 17.54 11.30 9.84
N VAL A 220 17.52 12.02 8.72
CA VAL A 220 17.25 13.46 8.73
C VAL A 220 15.73 13.65 8.84
N MET A 221 15.28 14.17 9.97
CA MET A 221 13.89 14.54 10.20
C MET A 221 13.69 16.03 9.93
N GLN A 222 12.84 16.32 8.96
CA GLN A 222 12.42 17.66 8.58
C GLN A 222 11.10 17.98 9.30
N ARG A 223 11.08 19.07 10.06
CA ARG A 223 9.89 19.53 10.79
C ARG A 223 9.30 20.77 10.12
N LEU A 224 8.03 20.64 9.70
CA LEU A 224 7.18 21.76 9.34
C LEU A 224 6.75 22.51 10.61
N THR A 225 6.53 23.81 10.48
CA THR A 225 6.21 24.69 11.61
C THR A 225 4.72 24.61 11.96
N HIS A 226 4.40 24.89 13.23
CA HIS A 226 3.06 24.77 13.79
C HIS A 226 2.05 25.81 13.29
N ASP A 227 2.54 26.90 12.69
CA ASP A 227 1.74 27.99 12.14
C ASP A 227 1.23 27.72 10.71
N MET A 228 1.68 26.62 10.07
CA MET A 228 1.21 26.23 8.74
C MET A 228 -0.21 25.66 8.81
N THR A 229 -1.04 25.94 7.80
CA THR A 229 -2.39 25.37 7.75
C THR A 229 -2.40 23.94 7.22
N TYR A 230 -3.48 23.20 7.51
CA TYR A 230 -3.68 21.84 6.99
C TYR A 230 -3.62 21.77 5.46
N GLU A 231 -4.14 22.78 4.76
CA GLU A 231 -4.13 22.88 3.30
C GLU A 231 -2.71 23.08 2.75
N GLU A 232 -1.91 23.95 3.38
CA GLU A 232 -0.51 24.17 2.99
C GLU A 232 0.32 22.90 3.18
N VAL A 233 0.11 22.20 4.30
CA VAL A 233 0.78 20.93 4.60
C VAL A 233 0.37 19.83 3.62
N THR A 234 -0.92 19.78 3.24
CA THR A 234 -1.41 18.84 2.23
C THR A 234 -0.73 19.09 0.87
N GLU A 235 -0.58 20.35 0.47
CA GLU A 235 0.10 20.68 -0.79
C GLU A 235 1.59 20.28 -0.76
N ILE A 236 2.26 20.47 0.38
CA ILE A 236 3.63 19.97 0.58
C ILE A 236 3.67 18.45 0.45
N PHE A 237 2.76 17.74 1.13
CA PHE A 237 2.65 16.29 1.07
C PHE A 237 2.50 15.79 -0.38
N ILE A 238 1.58 16.39 -1.15
CA ILE A 238 1.34 16.06 -2.56
C ILE A 238 2.59 16.31 -3.40
N ARG A 239 3.29 17.44 -3.20
CA ARG A 239 4.48 17.79 -3.98
C ARG A 239 5.67 16.89 -3.68
N VAL A 240 5.90 16.57 -2.41
CA VAL A 240 6.99 15.66 -2.00
C VAL A 240 6.76 14.26 -2.57
N ASN A 241 5.54 13.76 -2.52
CA ASN A 241 5.21 12.40 -2.99
C ASN A 241 5.01 12.30 -4.51
N SER A 242 4.70 13.39 -5.21
CA SER A 242 4.54 13.40 -6.68
C SER A 242 5.88 13.39 -7.43
N LEU A 243 6.98 13.76 -6.75
CA LEU A 243 8.34 13.74 -7.31
C LEU A 243 9.10 12.42 -7.03
N GLY A 244 8.56 11.52 -6.17
CA GLY A 244 9.21 10.28 -5.73
C GLY A 244 8.47 8.99 -6.12
N ILE A 245 8.54 7.95 -5.27
CA ILE A 245 7.76 6.70 -5.44
C ILE A 245 6.27 7.07 -5.41
N LYS A 246 5.61 6.92 -6.56
CA LYS A 246 4.27 7.45 -6.80
C LYS A 246 3.25 6.89 -5.80
N LEU A 247 2.69 7.77 -4.99
CA LEU A 247 1.34 7.57 -4.44
C LEU A 247 0.37 7.28 -5.59
N ARG A 248 -0.66 6.46 -5.34
CA ARG A 248 -1.69 6.23 -6.36
C ARG A 248 -2.40 7.56 -6.63
N GLY A 249 -2.92 7.75 -7.85
CA GLY A 249 -3.71 8.96 -8.16
C GLY A 249 -4.87 9.16 -7.17
N SER A 250 -5.47 8.07 -6.69
CA SER A 250 -6.51 8.08 -5.66
C SER A 250 -6.02 8.56 -4.30
N ASP A 251 -4.77 8.26 -3.92
CA ASP A 251 -4.19 8.69 -2.64
C ASP A 251 -3.96 10.21 -2.66
N LEU A 252 -3.46 10.75 -3.77
CA LEU A 252 -3.30 12.20 -3.97
C LEU A 252 -4.64 12.92 -3.99
N ALA A 253 -5.64 12.34 -4.66
CA ALA A 253 -6.99 12.89 -4.69
C ALA A 253 -7.63 12.89 -3.30
N LEU A 254 -7.46 11.80 -2.54
CA LEU A 254 -7.93 11.71 -1.17
C LEU A 254 -7.34 12.84 -0.33
N ALA A 255 -6.02 13.06 -0.41
CA ALA A 255 -5.35 14.16 0.29
C ALA A 255 -5.98 15.53 -0.04
N GLN A 256 -6.20 15.81 -1.33
CA GLN A 256 -6.84 17.07 -1.77
C GLN A 256 -8.29 17.23 -1.29
N ILE A 257 -9.03 16.13 -1.18
CA ILE A 257 -10.41 16.13 -0.69
C ILE A 257 -10.42 16.36 0.82
N THR A 258 -9.62 15.60 1.57
CA THR A 258 -9.54 15.72 3.04
C THR A 258 -9.09 17.10 3.48
N SER A 259 -8.26 17.79 2.68
CA SER A 259 -7.85 19.17 2.98
C SER A 259 -9.01 20.16 3.01
N ARG A 260 -10.14 19.86 2.34
CA ARG A 260 -11.34 20.73 2.27
C ARG A 260 -12.55 20.13 3.00
N TRP A 261 -12.56 18.81 3.13
CA TRP A 261 -13.64 18.03 3.73
C TRP A 261 -13.07 17.09 4.78
N LYS A 262 -12.80 17.66 5.96
CA LYS A 262 -12.33 16.92 7.14
C LYS A 262 -13.31 15.79 7.50
N GLY A 263 -12.78 14.62 7.84
CA GLY A 263 -13.58 13.45 8.21
C GLY A 263 -14.18 12.67 7.01
N PHE A 264 -13.83 13.04 5.79
CA PHE A 264 -14.23 12.30 4.58
C PHE A 264 -13.79 10.83 4.63
N ILE A 265 -12.66 10.54 5.27
CA ILE A 265 -12.22 9.15 5.44
C ILE A 265 -13.23 8.31 6.23
N ASN A 266 -13.82 8.86 7.29
CA ASN A 266 -14.79 8.14 8.10
C ASN A 266 -16.02 7.76 7.27
N LEU A 267 -16.39 8.59 6.29
CA LEU A 267 -17.48 8.26 5.35
C LEU A 267 -17.12 7.08 4.44
N ILE A 268 -15.88 7.04 3.94
CA ILE A 268 -15.39 5.93 3.13
C ILE A 268 -15.36 4.64 3.97
N GLU A 269 -14.83 4.69 5.19
CA GLU A 269 -14.72 3.53 6.08
C GLU A 269 -16.10 3.01 6.49
N ASN A 270 -17.03 3.90 6.87
CA ASN A 270 -18.42 3.52 7.16
C ASN A 270 -19.13 2.90 5.96
N PHE A 271 -18.85 3.36 4.75
CA PHE A 271 -19.39 2.76 3.53
C PHE A 271 -18.79 1.36 3.28
N ALA A 272 -17.46 1.25 3.32
CA ALA A 272 -16.75 0.01 3.06
C ALA A 272 -17.11 -1.09 4.08
N GLY A 273 -17.29 -0.72 5.36
CA GLY A 273 -17.68 -1.62 6.43
C GLY A 273 -19.02 -2.33 6.22
N LYS A 274 -19.90 -1.83 5.33
CA LYS A 274 -21.14 -2.52 4.94
C LYS A 274 -20.89 -3.83 4.18
N PHE A 275 -19.70 -4.00 3.61
CA PHE A 275 -19.39 -5.10 2.70
C PHE A 275 -18.46 -6.17 3.30
N ASN A 276 -18.24 -6.16 4.62
CA ASN A 276 -17.51 -7.18 5.39
C ASN A 276 -16.21 -7.64 4.70
N ASP A 277 -16.20 -8.84 4.10
CA ASP A 277 -15.04 -9.45 3.43
C ASP A 277 -14.45 -8.60 2.28
N ASN A 278 -15.22 -7.65 1.76
CA ASN A 278 -14.81 -6.74 0.70
C ASN A 278 -14.38 -5.36 1.17
N GLU A 279 -14.48 -5.06 2.48
CA GLU A 279 -14.13 -3.75 3.05
C GLU A 279 -12.73 -3.32 2.61
N ASP A 280 -11.74 -4.17 2.81
CA ASP A 280 -10.36 -3.84 2.50
C ASP A 280 -10.10 -3.67 1.00
N TYR A 281 -10.78 -4.45 0.16
CA TYR A 281 -10.67 -4.30 -1.28
C TYR A 281 -11.19 -2.92 -1.73
N ILE A 282 -12.33 -2.48 -1.18
CA ILE A 282 -12.92 -1.17 -1.48
C ILE A 282 -11.98 -0.04 -1.04
N LEU A 283 -11.40 -0.15 0.16
CA LEU A 283 -10.52 0.87 0.73
C LEU A 283 -9.18 0.98 -0.02
N GLU A 284 -8.54 -0.15 -0.32
CA GLU A 284 -7.21 -0.14 -0.95
C GLU A 284 -7.24 0.22 -2.44
N THR A 285 -8.32 -0.12 -3.15
CA THR A 285 -8.45 0.22 -4.57
C THR A 285 -8.70 1.71 -4.80
N GLY A 286 -9.04 2.46 -3.75
CA GLY A 286 -9.43 3.87 -3.85
C GLY A 286 -10.72 4.06 -4.66
N LEU A 287 -11.54 3.01 -4.77
CA LEU A 287 -12.74 3.00 -5.58
C LEU A 287 -13.78 4.05 -5.14
N PRO A 288 -14.06 4.26 -3.84
CA PRO A 288 -14.98 5.31 -3.42
C PRO A 288 -14.51 6.72 -3.81
N VAL A 289 -13.20 6.98 -3.73
CA VAL A 289 -12.61 8.26 -4.16
C VAL A 289 -12.77 8.45 -5.66
N ARG A 290 -12.50 7.40 -6.45
CA ARG A 290 -12.68 7.46 -7.91
C ARG A 290 -14.15 7.66 -8.29
N MET A 291 -15.07 6.94 -7.64
CA MET A 291 -16.51 7.11 -7.85
C MET A 291 -16.98 8.53 -7.57
N LEU A 292 -16.55 9.12 -6.44
CA LEU A 292 -16.83 10.52 -6.12
C LEU A 292 -16.39 11.47 -7.25
N VAL A 293 -15.18 11.27 -7.78
CA VAL A 293 -14.62 12.14 -8.82
C VAL A 293 -15.36 11.97 -10.14
N VAL A 294 -15.74 10.73 -10.49
CA VAL A 294 -16.55 10.44 -11.67
C VAL A 294 -17.88 11.18 -11.61
N PHE A 295 -18.58 11.18 -10.48
CA PHE A 295 -19.85 11.92 -10.37
C PHE A 295 -19.69 13.43 -10.20
N ALA A 296 -18.58 13.88 -9.61
CA ALA A 296 -18.31 15.31 -9.45
C ALA A 296 -17.87 15.99 -10.75
N THR A 297 -17.21 15.26 -11.66
CA THR A 297 -16.53 15.84 -12.83
C THR A 297 -16.91 15.20 -14.17
N HIS A 298 -17.61 14.07 -14.14
CA HIS A 298 -17.87 13.20 -15.30
C HIS A 298 -16.60 12.64 -15.95
N GLN A 299 -15.49 12.62 -15.21
CA GLN A 299 -14.18 12.13 -15.63
C GLN A 299 -13.61 11.21 -14.57
N SER A 300 -12.78 10.26 -14.98
CA SER A 300 -12.08 9.34 -14.07
C SER A 300 -10.78 9.91 -13.50
N ARG A 301 -10.24 10.97 -14.13
CA ARG A 301 -8.93 11.55 -13.82
C ARG A 301 -9.00 12.54 -12.66
N PHE A 302 -8.03 12.45 -11.75
CA PHE A 302 -7.98 13.28 -10.54
C PHE A 302 -7.48 14.72 -10.73
N ARG A 303 -7.12 15.14 -11.96
CA ARG A 303 -6.49 16.44 -12.23
C ARG A 303 -7.31 17.65 -11.78
N THR A 304 -8.62 17.51 -11.70
CA THR A 304 -9.57 18.58 -11.41
C THR A 304 -10.07 18.59 -9.97
N VAL A 305 -9.72 17.58 -9.16
CA VAL A 305 -10.22 17.42 -7.77
C VAL A 305 -10.00 18.65 -6.91
N GLY A 306 -8.80 19.22 -6.94
CA GLY A 306 -8.48 20.41 -6.14
C GLY A 306 -9.30 21.67 -6.46
N LYS A 307 -10.09 21.67 -7.55
CA LYS A 307 -10.97 22.80 -7.94
C LYS A 307 -12.42 22.62 -7.53
N ILE A 308 -12.80 21.45 -7.01
CA ILE A 308 -14.19 21.14 -6.66
C ILE A 308 -14.50 21.72 -5.29
N SER A 309 -15.65 22.40 -5.15
CA SER A 309 -16.09 22.92 -3.85
C SER A 309 -16.54 21.79 -2.92
N LYS A 310 -16.50 22.03 -1.62
CA LYS A 310 -16.94 21.06 -0.61
C LYS A 310 -18.40 20.64 -0.84
N GLU A 311 -19.28 21.60 -1.13
CA GLU A 311 -20.71 21.38 -1.36
C GLU A 311 -20.92 20.43 -2.55
N LYS A 312 -20.17 20.64 -3.64
CA LYS A 312 -20.25 19.77 -4.81
C LYS A 312 -19.71 18.36 -4.51
N LEU A 313 -18.67 18.23 -3.68
CA LEU A 313 -18.17 16.93 -3.24
C LEU A 313 -19.22 16.19 -2.38
N GLU A 314 -19.86 16.87 -1.44
CA GLU A 314 -20.90 16.29 -0.58
C GLU A 314 -22.13 15.82 -1.37
N GLU A 315 -22.59 16.63 -2.34
CA GLU A 315 -23.68 16.24 -3.25
C GLU A 315 -23.31 15.03 -4.10
N SER A 316 -22.10 15.06 -4.69
CA SER A 316 -21.64 13.99 -5.59
C SER A 316 -21.34 12.70 -4.83
N TRP A 317 -20.94 12.78 -3.55
CA TRP A 317 -20.70 11.63 -2.69
C TRP A 317 -21.95 10.79 -2.48
N LYS A 318 -23.11 11.42 -2.25
CA LYS A 318 -24.40 10.72 -2.09
C LYS A 318 -24.72 9.86 -3.31
N VAL A 319 -24.57 10.43 -4.50
CA VAL A 319 -24.77 9.73 -5.77
C VAL A 319 -23.73 8.62 -5.97
N ALA A 320 -22.47 8.90 -5.62
CA ALA A 320 -21.37 7.96 -5.80
C ALA A 320 -21.51 6.69 -4.95
N ILE A 321 -21.91 6.82 -3.68
CA ILE A 321 -22.08 5.66 -2.80
C ILE A 321 -23.32 4.85 -3.18
N ASP A 322 -24.42 5.49 -3.59
CA ASP A 322 -25.61 4.78 -4.04
C ASP A 322 -25.31 3.95 -5.29
N GLY A 323 -24.60 4.54 -6.25
CA GLY A 323 -24.18 3.84 -7.47
C GLY A 323 -23.21 2.69 -7.17
N LEU A 324 -22.25 2.91 -6.27
CA LEU A 324 -21.28 1.87 -5.90
C LEU A 324 -21.93 0.72 -5.12
N ASP A 325 -22.85 1.04 -4.19
CA ASP A 325 -23.64 0.05 -3.45
C ASP A 325 -24.45 -0.83 -4.41
N TYR A 326 -25.15 -0.18 -5.34
CA TYR A 326 -25.89 -0.87 -6.40
C TYR A 326 -24.97 -1.77 -7.22
N ALA A 327 -23.83 -1.27 -7.71
CA ALA A 327 -22.94 -2.06 -8.57
C ALA A 327 -22.39 -3.30 -7.86
N ILE A 328 -22.05 -3.19 -6.56
CA ILE A 328 -21.58 -4.33 -5.78
C ILE A 328 -22.70 -5.36 -5.59
N ASN A 329 -23.90 -4.91 -5.21
CA ASN A 329 -25.03 -5.81 -5.01
C ASN A 329 -25.52 -6.43 -6.32
N PHE A 330 -25.48 -5.69 -7.43
CA PHE A 330 -25.78 -6.19 -8.76
C PHE A 330 -24.86 -7.36 -9.14
N LEU A 331 -23.55 -7.23 -8.94
CA LEU A 331 -22.61 -8.33 -9.23
C LEU A 331 -22.80 -9.52 -8.28
N ARG A 332 -23.12 -9.27 -7.01
CA ARG A 332 -23.42 -10.33 -6.05
C ARG A 332 -24.64 -11.15 -6.49
N GLU A 333 -25.74 -10.48 -6.76
CA GLU A 333 -27.04 -11.10 -7.03
C GLU A 333 -27.12 -11.71 -8.44
N ASN A 334 -26.52 -11.04 -9.43
CA ASN A 334 -26.70 -11.39 -10.84
C ASN A 334 -25.49 -12.09 -11.47
N ALA A 335 -24.29 -11.88 -10.91
CA ALA A 335 -23.05 -12.51 -11.40
C ALA A 335 -22.46 -13.56 -10.44
N GLY A 336 -23.04 -13.73 -9.25
CA GLY A 336 -22.54 -14.67 -8.24
C GLY A 336 -21.16 -14.30 -7.68
N ILE A 337 -20.79 -13.01 -7.73
CA ILE A 337 -19.48 -12.53 -7.24
C ILE A 337 -19.66 -11.97 -5.84
N ASP A 338 -19.41 -12.83 -4.84
CA ASP A 338 -19.45 -12.43 -3.43
C ASP A 338 -18.18 -11.71 -2.97
N ASN A 339 -17.04 -12.03 -3.59
CA ASN A 339 -15.74 -11.46 -3.26
C ASN A 339 -15.17 -10.65 -4.43
N LEU A 340 -15.06 -9.34 -4.25
CA LEU A 340 -14.57 -8.36 -5.22
C LEU A 340 -13.10 -8.57 -5.58
N SER A 341 -12.32 -9.28 -4.76
CA SER A 341 -10.93 -9.63 -5.10
C SER A 341 -10.82 -10.58 -6.30
N TYR A 342 -11.92 -11.22 -6.70
CA TYR A 342 -11.98 -12.03 -7.92
C TYR A 342 -12.17 -11.20 -9.19
N LEU A 343 -12.43 -9.91 -9.08
CA LEU A 343 -12.55 -9.04 -10.24
C LEU A 343 -11.17 -8.83 -10.89
N SER A 344 -11.11 -8.97 -12.22
CA SER A 344 -9.89 -8.62 -12.98
C SER A 344 -9.50 -7.15 -12.84
N SER A 345 -10.46 -6.27 -12.50
CA SER A 345 -10.19 -4.88 -12.14
C SER A 345 -11.32 -4.28 -11.29
N PRO A 346 -11.02 -3.41 -10.31
CA PRO A 346 -12.04 -2.66 -9.58
C PRO A 346 -12.84 -1.70 -10.47
N PHE A 347 -12.35 -1.35 -11.67
CA PHE A 347 -13.03 -0.37 -12.53
C PHE A 347 -14.29 -0.94 -13.19
N LEU A 348 -14.47 -2.26 -13.20
CA LEU A 348 -15.67 -2.92 -13.69
C LEU A 348 -16.94 -2.44 -12.97
N LEU A 349 -16.83 -2.04 -11.69
CA LEU A 349 -17.95 -1.53 -10.90
C LEU A 349 -18.40 -0.12 -11.36
N ILE A 350 -17.51 0.68 -11.96
CA ILE A 350 -17.78 2.10 -12.24
C ILE A 350 -18.81 2.26 -13.37
N PRO A 351 -18.69 1.62 -14.55
CA PRO A 351 -19.70 1.73 -15.60
C PRO A 351 -21.07 1.20 -15.19
N ILE A 352 -21.12 0.12 -14.39
CA ILE A 352 -22.36 -0.44 -13.84
C ILE A 352 -23.07 0.62 -13.00
N ALA A 353 -22.35 1.21 -12.05
CA ALA A 353 -22.86 2.25 -11.18
C ALA A 353 -23.34 3.49 -11.96
N VAL A 354 -22.53 3.97 -12.92
CA VAL A 354 -22.86 5.16 -13.72
C VAL A 354 -24.09 4.91 -14.59
N TYR A 355 -24.19 3.73 -15.22
CA TYR A 355 -25.34 3.38 -16.03
C TYR A 355 -26.64 3.39 -15.21
N TRP A 356 -26.63 2.76 -14.03
CA TRP A 356 -27.79 2.72 -13.15
C TRP A 356 -28.21 4.11 -12.66
N ILE A 357 -27.26 4.95 -12.24
CA ILE A 357 -27.55 6.33 -11.82
C ILE A 357 -28.15 7.16 -12.97
N GLN A 358 -27.69 6.99 -14.19
CA GLN A 358 -28.25 7.72 -15.35
C GLN A 358 -29.67 7.30 -15.70
N LYS A 359 -30.06 6.08 -15.34
CA LYS A 359 -31.45 5.61 -15.37
C LYS A 359 -32.30 6.17 -14.22
N LYS A 360 -31.76 7.13 -13.45
CA LYS A 360 -32.44 7.79 -12.33
C LYS A 360 -32.95 6.81 -11.27
N ASN A 361 -32.19 5.74 -11.03
CA ASN A 361 -32.51 4.68 -10.08
C ASN A 361 -33.81 3.93 -10.42
N GLU A 362 -34.25 3.93 -11.68
CA GLU A 362 -35.29 3.04 -12.16
C GLU A 362 -34.79 1.58 -12.12
N VAL A 363 -35.70 0.65 -11.84
CA VAL A 363 -35.41 -0.79 -11.87
C VAL A 363 -35.02 -1.16 -13.30
N LEU A 364 -33.86 -1.78 -13.48
CA LEU A 364 -33.43 -2.24 -14.79
C LEU A 364 -34.41 -3.28 -15.32
N THR A 365 -34.72 -3.21 -16.61
CA THR A 365 -35.49 -4.28 -17.25
C THR A 365 -34.65 -5.55 -17.35
N PRO A 366 -35.26 -6.76 -17.39
CA PRO A 366 -34.50 -8.00 -17.56
C PRO A 366 -33.60 -8.01 -18.80
N GLU A 367 -33.98 -7.29 -19.86
CA GLU A 367 -33.13 -7.15 -21.06
C GLU A 367 -31.89 -6.30 -20.75
N GLU A 368 -32.04 -5.18 -20.04
CA GLU A 368 -30.93 -4.31 -19.65
C GLU A 368 -29.99 -5.00 -18.66
N GLU A 369 -30.52 -5.74 -17.69
CA GLU A 369 -29.73 -6.53 -16.74
C GLU A 369 -28.88 -7.56 -17.49
N ASN A 370 -29.48 -8.31 -18.42
CA ASN A 370 -28.76 -9.29 -19.24
C ASN A 370 -27.70 -8.63 -20.13
N LYS A 371 -27.98 -7.45 -20.70
CA LYS A 371 -27.00 -6.69 -21.50
C LYS A 371 -25.85 -6.18 -20.64
N LEU A 372 -26.14 -5.68 -19.43
CA LEU A 372 -25.12 -5.17 -18.51
C LEU A 372 -24.26 -6.31 -17.96
N LEU A 373 -24.85 -7.46 -17.63
CA LEU A 373 -24.12 -8.69 -17.30
C LEU A 373 -23.24 -9.15 -18.46
N ARG A 374 -23.77 -9.14 -19.68
CA ARG A 374 -23.00 -9.51 -20.87
C ARG A 374 -21.78 -8.59 -21.05
N TRP A 375 -21.97 -7.27 -20.92
CA TRP A 375 -20.86 -6.32 -20.93
C TRP A 375 -19.85 -6.65 -19.84
N PHE A 376 -20.31 -6.87 -18.61
CA PHE A 376 -19.47 -7.18 -17.45
C PHE A 376 -18.62 -8.43 -17.69
N TYR A 377 -19.21 -9.55 -18.10
CA TYR A 377 -18.47 -10.79 -18.34
C TYR A 377 -17.46 -10.65 -19.46
N LEU A 378 -17.82 -9.98 -20.56
CA LEU A 378 -16.86 -9.69 -21.64
C LEU A 378 -15.70 -8.83 -21.15
N ALA A 379 -15.98 -7.79 -20.36
CA ALA A 379 -14.96 -6.89 -19.82
C ALA A 379 -14.05 -7.61 -18.83
N HIS A 380 -14.64 -8.43 -17.97
CA HIS A 380 -13.94 -9.20 -16.96
C HIS A 380 -13.02 -10.23 -17.61
N MET A 381 -13.55 -11.12 -18.45
CA MET A 381 -12.80 -12.21 -19.09
C MET A 381 -11.66 -11.71 -19.97
N ARG A 382 -11.83 -10.57 -20.63
CA ARG A 382 -10.79 -9.98 -21.49
C ARG A 382 -9.80 -9.10 -20.73
N GLY A 383 -9.98 -8.92 -19.41
CA GLY A 383 -9.17 -7.97 -18.64
C GLY A 383 -9.22 -6.57 -19.27
N HIS A 384 -10.41 -6.06 -19.60
CA HIS A 384 -10.61 -4.81 -20.35
C HIS A 384 -9.81 -3.63 -19.77
N TYR A 385 -9.74 -3.53 -18.45
CA TYR A 385 -8.96 -2.49 -17.76
C TYR A 385 -7.50 -2.85 -17.48
N SER A 386 -7.02 -3.98 -17.99
CA SER A 386 -5.64 -4.47 -17.88
C SER A 386 -4.86 -4.36 -19.20
N MET A 387 -5.53 -4.11 -20.32
CA MET A 387 -4.95 -4.05 -21.68
C MET A 387 -4.27 -2.71 -22.03
N GLY A 388 -3.94 -1.89 -21.03
CA GLY A 388 -3.29 -0.58 -21.23
C GLY A 388 -3.55 0.39 -20.08
N SER A 389 -3.62 1.69 -20.38
CA SER A 389 -3.97 2.72 -19.39
C SER A 389 -5.42 2.56 -18.96
N SER A 390 -5.62 1.87 -17.84
CA SER A 390 -6.93 1.61 -17.21
C SER A 390 -7.77 2.88 -17.07
N GLU A 391 -7.14 4.02 -16.77
CA GLU A 391 -7.80 5.33 -16.68
C GLU A 391 -8.28 5.84 -18.05
N SER A 392 -7.48 5.71 -19.10
CA SER A 392 -7.89 6.12 -20.45
C SER A 392 -9.03 5.24 -20.99
N ILE A 393 -9.02 3.95 -20.68
CA ILE A 393 -10.09 3.02 -21.07
C ILE A 393 -11.37 3.37 -20.34
N LEU A 394 -11.30 3.58 -19.02
CA LEU A 394 -12.45 4.01 -18.23
C LEU A 394 -13.01 5.36 -18.71
N GLU A 395 -12.15 6.31 -19.08
CA GLU A 395 -12.59 7.60 -19.62
C GLU A 395 -13.40 7.45 -20.91
N ALA A 396 -13.03 6.50 -21.78
CA ALA A 396 -13.78 6.21 -23.00
C ALA A 396 -15.17 5.63 -22.68
N ASP A 397 -15.24 4.67 -21.75
CA ASP A 397 -16.49 4.06 -21.30
C ASP A 397 -17.43 5.08 -20.65
N LEU A 398 -16.89 5.93 -19.77
CA LEU A 398 -17.64 7.04 -19.16
C LEU A 398 -18.15 8.04 -20.21
N GLY A 399 -17.34 8.31 -21.24
CA GLY A 399 -17.72 9.16 -22.35
C GLY A 399 -18.90 8.60 -23.16
N VAL A 400 -19.03 7.27 -23.27
CA VAL A 400 -20.22 6.62 -23.85
C VAL A 400 -21.41 6.85 -22.94
N LEU A 401 -21.27 6.49 -21.66
CA LEU A 401 -22.36 6.58 -20.69
C LEU A 401 -22.89 8.01 -20.54
N PHE A 402 -22.07 9.00 -20.18
CA PHE A 402 -22.52 10.38 -19.94
C PHE A 402 -23.07 11.11 -21.17
N ARG A 403 -22.86 10.58 -22.38
CA ARG A 403 -23.50 11.11 -23.60
C ARG A 403 -24.90 10.54 -23.85
N GLY A 404 -25.44 9.74 -22.93
CA GLY A 404 -26.78 9.14 -23.04
C GLY A 404 -26.85 8.02 -24.09
N LYS A 405 -25.72 7.39 -24.40
CA LYS A 405 -25.65 6.25 -25.32
C LYS A 405 -26.11 4.96 -24.65
N THR A 406 -26.38 3.94 -25.47
CA THR A 406 -26.96 2.66 -25.03
C THR A 406 -25.91 1.69 -24.48
N LEU A 407 -26.35 0.61 -23.81
CA LEU A 407 -25.45 -0.50 -23.43
C LEU A 407 -24.79 -1.15 -24.66
N ASP A 408 -25.46 -1.12 -25.81
CA ASP A 408 -24.91 -1.65 -27.06
C ASP A 408 -23.70 -0.81 -27.52
N ASP A 409 -23.73 0.51 -27.35
CA ASP A 409 -22.58 1.38 -27.60
C ASP A 409 -21.40 1.07 -26.66
N LEU A 410 -21.69 0.77 -25.39
CA LEU A 410 -20.67 0.42 -24.40
C LEU A 410 -20.01 -0.92 -24.72
N ILE A 411 -20.80 -1.92 -25.17
CA ILE A 411 -20.27 -3.21 -25.65
C ILE A 411 -19.43 -3.00 -26.91
N GLN A 412 -19.87 -2.16 -27.85
CA GLN A 412 -19.08 -1.85 -29.05
C GLN A 412 -17.75 -1.18 -28.69
N GLN A 413 -17.75 -0.23 -27.76
CA GLN A 413 -16.53 0.43 -27.29
C GLN A 413 -15.53 -0.59 -26.72
N LEU A 414 -16.02 -1.53 -25.92
CA LEU A 414 -15.22 -2.64 -25.40
C LEU A 414 -14.63 -3.48 -26.53
N LEU A 415 -15.42 -3.83 -27.54
CA LEU A 415 -14.95 -4.64 -28.68
C LEU A 415 -13.90 -3.91 -29.54
N LEU A 416 -13.99 -2.58 -29.66
CA LEU A 416 -13.02 -1.77 -30.41
C LEU A 416 -11.65 -1.70 -29.75
N HIS A 417 -11.59 -1.82 -28.43
CA HIS A 417 -10.34 -1.86 -27.67
C HIS A 417 -9.64 -3.21 -27.72
N VAL A 418 -10.32 -4.23 -28.25
CA VAL A 418 -9.79 -5.58 -28.36
C VAL A 418 -9.29 -5.79 -29.78
N LYS A 419 -7.96 -5.80 -29.94
CA LYS A 419 -7.30 -6.38 -31.11
C LYS A 419 -7.00 -7.85 -30.88
#